data_AF-A0A068SXE1-F1
#
_entry.id   AF-A0A068SXE1-F1
#
_cell.length_a   1.000
_cell.length_b   1.000
_cell.length_c   1.000
_cell.angle_alpha   90.00
_cell.angle_beta   90.00
_cell.angle_gamma   90.00
#
_symmetry.space_group_name_H-M   'P 1'
#
loop_
_entity.id
_entity.type
_entity.pdbx_description
1 polymer ?
#
loop_
_entity_poly.entity_id
_entity_poly.type
_entity_poly.pdbx_seq_one_letter_code
_entity_poly.pdbx_strand_id
1 'polypeptide(L)'
;MRYALYFSPAENHPLTKAAARWLGRDAFTGETFPTPDVDGLSRDTVHELTADPRRYAFHATLKAPFELHPDRTEAELIRAAERFAAGTTAFDIPNVIVGQLGRFFALVPDTIYPELQHFAGRVVEEFEHFRAPLSEADVARRKPDMLSSAQRANLDRWGYPYVMDEFRFHMTLTGQVPAEEAPAMRRELDRRFADFANAPLTIDGLAIFVEPERGAPFIAHRWLPLASAFENRKTAS
;
A
#
# COMPACT_ATOMS: atom_id res chain seq x y z
N MET A 1 4.05 0.13 18.80
CA MET A 1 3.02 0.16 17.74
C MET A 1 3.34 1.23 16.72
N ARG A 2 3.13 0.94 15.43
CA ARG A 2 3.25 1.91 14.33
C ARG A 2 1.96 1.96 13.52
N TYR A 3 1.67 3.12 12.96
CA TYR A 3 0.55 3.38 12.07
C TYR A 3 1.04 3.55 10.64
N ALA A 4 0.23 3.18 9.67
CA ALA A 4 0.48 3.49 8.28
C ALA A 4 -0.83 3.89 7.59
N LEU A 5 -0.73 4.76 6.58
CA LEU A 5 -1.87 5.12 5.76
C LEU A 5 -1.68 4.51 4.39
N TYR A 6 -2.57 3.61 4.04
CA TYR A 6 -2.49 2.82 2.82
C TYR A 6 -3.74 3.02 1.99
N PHE A 7 -3.60 2.82 0.68
CA PHE A 7 -4.72 2.40 -0.12
C PHE A 7 -4.84 0.88 -0.03
N SER A 8 -6.04 0.38 0.24
CA SER A 8 -6.41 -1.02 0.10
C SER A 8 -7.89 -1.04 -0.29
N PRO A 9 -8.32 -1.84 -1.29
CA PRO A 9 -9.73 -1.98 -1.60
C PRO A 9 -10.47 -2.51 -0.37
N ALA A 10 -11.78 -2.21 -0.26
CA ALA A 10 -12.58 -2.63 0.88
C ALA A 10 -12.44 -4.14 1.18
N GLU A 11 -12.65 -4.54 2.44
CA GLU A 11 -12.55 -5.92 2.92
C GLU A 11 -13.26 -6.93 1.99
N ASN A 12 -14.46 -6.58 1.55
CA ASN A 12 -15.28 -7.46 0.72
C ASN A 12 -14.99 -7.40 -0.78
N HIS A 13 -14.09 -6.51 -1.22
CA HIS A 13 -13.74 -6.33 -2.62
C HIS A 13 -13.09 -7.60 -3.20
N PRO A 14 -13.47 -8.05 -4.41
CA PRO A 14 -12.94 -9.29 -5.00
C PRO A 14 -11.41 -9.30 -5.11
N LEU A 15 -10.78 -8.16 -5.44
CA LEU A 15 -9.33 -8.04 -5.50
C LEU A 15 -8.66 -8.27 -4.13
N THR A 16 -9.23 -7.73 -3.03
CA THR A 16 -8.72 -7.96 -1.67
C THR A 16 -8.73 -9.45 -1.32
N LYS A 17 -9.83 -10.14 -1.64
CA LYS A 17 -9.98 -11.59 -1.41
C LYS A 17 -9.00 -12.42 -2.25
N ALA A 18 -8.82 -12.05 -3.53
CA ALA A 18 -7.88 -12.73 -4.43
C ALA A 18 -6.43 -12.56 -3.94
N ALA A 19 -6.06 -11.34 -3.54
CA ALA A 19 -4.73 -11.05 -3.02
C ALA A 19 -4.48 -11.70 -1.65
N ALA A 20 -5.46 -11.73 -0.75
CA ALA A 20 -5.33 -12.40 0.54
C ALA A 20 -5.05 -13.90 0.39
N ARG A 21 -5.76 -14.58 -0.54
CA ARG A 21 -5.51 -15.99 -0.86
C ARG A 21 -4.14 -16.22 -1.50
N TRP A 22 -3.68 -15.30 -2.34
CA TRP A 22 -2.36 -15.38 -2.94
C TRP A 22 -1.24 -15.20 -1.90
N LEU A 23 -1.34 -14.16 -1.08
CA LEU A 23 -0.35 -13.82 -0.07
C LEU A 23 -0.42 -14.77 1.14
N GLY A 24 -1.51 -15.51 1.32
CA GLY A 24 -1.69 -16.42 2.45
C GLY A 24 -2.24 -15.77 3.71
N ARG A 25 -2.71 -14.52 3.66
CA ARG A 25 -3.26 -13.79 4.82
C ARG A 25 -4.17 -12.64 4.42
N ASP A 26 -5.28 -12.49 5.15
CA ASP A 26 -6.16 -11.31 5.14
C ASP A 26 -5.82 -10.35 6.28
N ALA A 27 -5.66 -9.05 5.98
CA ALA A 27 -5.37 -8.03 6.99
C ALA A 27 -6.59 -7.54 7.77
N PHE A 28 -7.79 -7.67 7.22
CA PHE A 28 -9.04 -7.23 7.83
C PHE A 28 -9.56 -8.26 8.83
N THR A 29 -9.53 -9.54 8.47
CA THR A 29 -10.06 -10.62 9.31
C THR A 29 -8.98 -11.34 10.13
N GLY A 30 -7.71 -11.26 9.70
CA GLY A 30 -6.63 -12.06 10.26
C GLY A 30 -6.62 -13.52 9.80
N GLU A 31 -7.54 -13.91 8.92
CA GLU A 31 -7.58 -15.25 8.33
C GLU A 31 -6.28 -15.56 7.58
N THR A 32 -5.85 -16.83 7.65
CA THR A 32 -4.66 -17.31 6.93
C THR A 32 -5.06 -18.38 5.93
N PHE A 33 -4.36 -18.41 4.81
CA PHE A 33 -4.62 -19.33 3.71
C PHE A 33 -3.37 -20.17 3.42
N PRO A 34 -3.55 -21.41 2.92
CA PRO A 34 -2.41 -22.21 2.49
C PRO A 34 -1.68 -21.53 1.34
N THR A 35 -0.35 -21.68 1.29
CA THR A 35 0.43 -21.26 0.12
C THR A 35 -0.12 -21.94 -1.14
N PRO A 36 -0.43 -21.18 -2.20
CA PRO A 36 -0.98 -21.76 -3.41
C PRO A 36 0.10 -22.46 -4.24
N ASP A 37 -0.33 -23.44 -5.02
CA ASP A 37 0.54 -24.12 -5.99
C ASP A 37 0.77 -23.21 -7.21
N VAL A 38 2.00 -23.26 -7.74
CA VAL A 38 2.43 -22.49 -8.91
C VAL A 38 3.25 -23.40 -9.81
N ASP A 39 2.81 -23.56 -11.05
CA ASP A 39 3.48 -24.43 -12.02
C ASP A 39 4.93 -24.00 -12.26
N GLY A 40 5.86 -24.91 -11.94
CA GLY A 40 7.30 -24.68 -12.09
C GLY A 40 7.99 -24.08 -10.87
N LEU A 41 7.28 -23.87 -9.75
CA LEU A 41 7.87 -23.42 -8.47
C LEU A 41 7.49 -24.39 -7.35
N SER A 42 8.39 -24.59 -6.39
CA SER A 42 8.05 -25.32 -5.17
C SER A 42 7.13 -24.47 -4.28
N ARG A 43 6.32 -25.13 -3.44
CA ARG A 43 5.47 -24.43 -2.47
C ARG A 43 6.29 -23.58 -1.49
N ASP A 44 7.46 -24.08 -1.06
CA ASP A 44 8.34 -23.36 -0.15
C ASP A 44 8.89 -22.09 -0.81
N THR A 45 9.30 -22.18 -2.08
CA THR A 45 9.71 -21.02 -2.89
C THR A 45 8.60 -19.97 -2.93
N VAL A 46 7.35 -20.35 -3.25
CA VAL A 46 6.22 -19.41 -3.30
C VAL A 46 5.94 -18.80 -1.91
N HIS A 47 6.06 -19.60 -0.86
CA HIS A 47 5.86 -19.14 0.52
C HIS A 47 6.91 -18.10 0.94
N GLU A 48 8.16 -18.31 0.57
CA GLU A 48 9.27 -17.38 0.81
C GLU A 48 9.11 -16.10 -0.04
N LEU A 49 8.83 -16.25 -1.33
CA LEU A 49 8.64 -15.13 -2.25
C LEU A 49 7.41 -14.28 -1.90
N THR A 50 6.47 -14.75 -1.10
CA THR A 50 5.33 -13.95 -0.63
C THR A 50 5.47 -13.50 0.83
N ALA A 51 6.56 -13.85 1.53
CA ALA A 51 6.71 -13.60 2.97
C ALA A 51 6.62 -12.12 3.36
N ASP A 52 7.36 -11.25 2.67
CA ASP A 52 7.35 -9.80 2.90
C ASP A 52 5.98 -9.17 2.63
N PRO A 53 5.37 -9.29 1.44
CA PRO A 53 4.04 -8.73 1.20
C PRO A 53 2.95 -9.38 2.04
N ARG A 54 3.05 -10.66 2.40
CA ARG A 54 2.11 -11.30 3.35
C ARG A 54 2.10 -10.61 4.71
N ARG A 55 3.28 -10.22 5.21
CA ARG A 55 3.43 -9.53 6.49
C ARG A 55 2.80 -8.13 6.47
N TYR A 56 2.99 -7.38 5.39
CA TYR A 56 2.36 -6.07 5.23
C TYR A 56 0.89 -6.13 4.76
N ALA A 57 0.46 -7.31 4.30
CA ALA A 57 -0.79 -7.57 3.58
C ALA A 57 -0.94 -6.75 2.29
N PHE A 58 -2.04 -6.98 1.57
CA PHE A 58 -2.28 -6.38 0.27
C PHE A 58 -2.70 -4.90 0.38
N HIS A 59 -1.83 -4.00 -0.09
CA HIS A 59 -1.99 -2.56 0.02
C HIS A 59 -1.06 -1.82 -0.95
N ALA A 60 -1.32 -0.54 -1.20
CA ALA A 60 -0.36 0.43 -1.71
C ALA A 60 -0.03 1.46 -0.62
N THR A 61 1.26 1.72 -0.39
CA THR A 61 1.70 2.68 0.63
C THR A 61 1.41 4.12 0.21
N LEU A 62 0.61 4.88 0.95
CA LEU A 62 0.43 6.33 0.76
C LEU A 62 1.29 7.13 1.76
N LYS A 63 1.26 6.72 3.04
CA LYS A 63 2.18 7.16 4.09
C LYS A 63 2.81 5.95 4.75
N ALA A 64 4.13 5.86 4.69
CA ALA A 64 4.89 4.75 5.25
C ALA A 64 4.71 4.63 6.77
N PRO A 65 4.96 3.45 7.37
CA PRO A 65 4.78 3.25 8.80
C PRO A 65 5.51 4.26 9.69
N PHE A 66 4.80 4.83 10.65
CA PHE A 66 5.29 5.84 11.59
C PHE A 66 4.80 5.58 13.02
N GLU A 67 5.56 6.07 14.00
CA GLU A 67 5.10 6.15 15.39
C GLU A 67 4.34 7.47 15.57
N LEU A 68 3.30 7.49 16.42
CA LEU A 68 2.60 8.72 16.74
C LEU A 68 3.50 9.66 17.52
N HIS A 69 3.45 10.95 17.18
CA HIS A 69 4.07 12.00 17.97
C HIS A 69 3.55 11.95 19.42
N PRO A 70 4.39 12.16 20.46
CA PRO A 70 3.96 12.06 21.86
C PRO A 70 2.75 12.92 22.24
N ASP A 71 2.60 14.08 21.59
CA ASP A 71 1.49 15.01 21.79
C ASP A 71 0.25 14.70 20.94
N ARG A 72 0.21 13.55 20.25
CA ARG A 72 -0.88 13.12 19.38
C ARG A 72 -1.45 11.80 19.83
N THR A 73 -2.75 11.65 19.69
CA THR A 73 -3.48 10.44 20.05
C THR A 73 -3.98 9.71 18.81
N GLU A 74 -4.17 8.39 18.93
CA GLU A 74 -4.80 7.58 17.88
C GLU A 74 -6.19 8.10 17.51
N ALA A 75 -6.97 8.54 18.51
CA ALA A 75 -8.29 9.09 18.28
C ALA A 75 -8.27 10.37 17.43
N GLU A 76 -7.25 11.21 17.57
CA GLU A 76 -7.06 12.38 16.70
C GLU A 76 -6.69 11.98 15.27
N LEU A 77 -5.81 10.98 15.11
CA LEU A 77 -5.44 10.45 13.80
C LEU A 77 -6.68 9.89 13.07
N ILE A 78 -7.48 9.06 13.75
CA ILE A 78 -8.71 8.49 13.18
C ILE A 78 -9.68 9.60 12.78
N ARG A 79 -9.94 10.58 13.66
CA ARG A 79 -10.84 11.70 13.34
C ARG A 79 -10.34 12.55 12.17
N ALA A 80 -9.02 12.75 12.05
CA ALA A 80 -8.43 13.45 10.91
C ALA A 80 -8.61 12.65 9.62
N ALA A 81 -8.39 11.33 9.68
CA ALA A 81 -8.61 10.43 8.55
C ALA A 81 -10.07 10.40 8.11
N GLU A 82 -11.02 10.35 9.04
CA GLU A 82 -12.47 10.41 8.75
C GLU A 82 -12.83 11.71 8.03
N ARG A 83 -12.37 12.87 8.52
CA ARG A 83 -12.60 14.17 7.87
C ARG A 83 -11.96 14.24 6.49
N PHE A 84 -10.71 13.77 6.36
CA PHE A 84 -10.01 13.76 5.09
C PHE A 84 -10.73 12.88 4.06
N ALA A 85 -11.15 11.68 4.45
CA ALA A 85 -11.86 10.76 3.58
C ALA A 85 -13.22 11.33 3.13
N ALA A 86 -14.01 11.87 4.06
CA ALA A 86 -15.29 12.50 3.76
C ALA A 86 -15.17 13.76 2.88
N GLY A 87 -14.02 14.45 2.92
CA GLY A 87 -13.73 15.63 2.09
C GLY A 87 -13.04 15.32 0.76
N THR A 88 -12.73 14.05 0.48
CA THR A 88 -11.98 13.65 -0.71
C THR A 88 -12.84 12.78 -1.61
N THR A 89 -13.01 13.18 -2.87
CA THR A 89 -13.80 12.42 -3.84
C THR A 89 -13.06 11.16 -4.29
N ALA A 90 -13.76 10.03 -4.36
CA ALA A 90 -13.25 8.83 -5.00
C ALA A 90 -13.00 9.04 -6.50
N PHE A 91 -11.99 8.38 -7.04
CA PHE A 91 -11.59 8.48 -8.45
C PHE A 91 -11.04 7.15 -8.97
N ASP A 92 -10.93 7.01 -10.28
CA ASP A 92 -10.41 5.78 -10.90
C ASP A 92 -8.99 6.00 -11.41
N ILE A 93 -8.10 5.05 -11.12
CA ILE A 93 -6.90 4.84 -11.93
C ILE A 93 -7.39 4.22 -13.24
N PRO A 94 -7.15 4.83 -14.42
CA PRO A 94 -7.76 4.39 -15.67
C PRO A 94 -7.43 2.95 -16.06
N ASN A 95 -6.21 2.51 -15.76
CA ASN A 95 -5.75 1.17 -16.09
C ASN A 95 -4.66 0.72 -15.11
N VAL A 96 -4.80 -0.50 -14.58
CA VAL A 96 -3.74 -1.18 -13.82
C VAL A 96 -3.34 -2.49 -14.47
N ILE A 97 -2.08 -2.87 -14.31
CA ILE A 97 -1.50 -4.09 -14.86
C ILE A 97 -0.73 -4.85 -13.79
N VAL A 98 -0.51 -6.15 -14.00
CA VAL A 98 0.52 -6.89 -13.27
C VAL A 98 1.88 -6.47 -13.83
N GLY A 99 2.54 -5.57 -13.11
CA GLY A 99 3.86 -5.04 -13.46
C GLY A 99 4.98 -5.67 -12.63
N GLN A 100 6.22 -5.31 -12.98
CA GLN A 100 7.41 -5.70 -12.23
C GLN A 100 8.25 -4.45 -11.91
N LEU A 101 8.58 -4.26 -10.63
CA LEU A 101 9.39 -3.16 -10.14
C LEU A 101 10.71 -3.73 -9.62
N GLY A 102 11.80 -3.52 -10.36
CA GLY A 102 13.04 -4.25 -10.10
C GLY A 102 12.80 -5.75 -10.26
N ARG A 103 12.90 -6.53 -9.17
CA ARG A 103 12.69 -7.99 -9.19
C ARG A 103 11.38 -8.44 -8.56
N PHE A 104 10.52 -7.55 -8.08
CA PHE A 104 9.25 -7.95 -7.48
C PHE A 104 8.04 -7.60 -8.36
N PHE A 105 6.97 -8.38 -8.24
CA PHE A 105 5.72 -8.17 -8.98
C PHE A 105 4.69 -7.44 -8.12
N ALA A 106 3.90 -6.59 -8.77
CA ALA A 106 2.84 -5.79 -8.13
C ALA A 106 1.75 -5.42 -9.13
N LEU A 107 0.55 -5.10 -8.64
CA LEU A 107 -0.40 -4.32 -9.44
C LEU A 107 0.04 -2.85 -9.45
N VAL A 108 0.15 -2.28 -10.64
CA VAL A 108 0.60 -0.89 -10.85
C VAL A 108 -0.23 -0.21 -11.93
N PRO A 109 -0.35 1.13 -11.91
CA PRO A 109 -0.78 1.89 -13.07
C PRO A 109 0.12 1.58 -14.26
N ASP A 110 -0.44 1.47 -15.46
CA ASP A 110 0.35 1.33 -16.69
C ASP A 110 1.12 2.62 -17.04
N THR A 111 0.63 3.74 -16.54
CA THR A 111 1.15 5.10 -16.78
C THR A 111 1.08 5.91 -15.50
N ILE A 112 1.92 6.95 -15.40
CA ILE A 112 1.83 7.89 -14.27
C ILE A 112 0.50 8.64 -14.37
N TYR A 113 -0.31 8.54 -13.32
CA TYR A 113 -1.60 9.19 -13.24
C TYR A 113 -1.55 10.41 -12.29
N PRO A 114 -1.63 11.66 -12.80
CA PRO A 114 -1.43 12.86 -11.99
C PRO A 114 -2.38 13.01 -10.79
N GLU A 115 -3.65 12.61 -10.94
CA GLU A 115 -4.62 12.68 -9.83
C GLU A 115 -4.20 11.77 -8.66
N LEU A 116 -3.69 10.56 -8.97
CA LEU A 116 -3.16 9.65 -7.96
C LEU A 116 -1.89 10.21 -7.29
N GLN A 117 -1.01 10.85 -8.06
CA GLN A 117 0.19 11.51 -7.52
C GLN A 117 -0.19 12.63 -6.54
N HIS A 118 -1.16 13.46 -6.93
CA HIS A 118 -1.67 14.55 -6.11
C HIS A 118 -2.35 14.03 -4.83
N PHE A 119 -3.18 12.99 -4.95
CA PHE A 119 -3.83 12.35 -3.80
C PHE A 119 -2.80 11.80 -2.79
N ALA A 120 -1.78 11.08 -3.27
CA ALA A 120 -0.72 10.55 -2.40
C ALA A 120 0.06 11.67 -1.69
N GLY A 121 0.38 12.75 -2.41
CA GLY A 121 1.03 13.94 -1.82
C GLY A 121 0.19 14.56 -0.70
N ARG A 122 -1.12 14.78 -0.94
CA ARG A 122 -2.05 15.31 0.06
C ARG A 122 -2.13 14.44 1.33
N VAL A 123 -2.13 13.11 1.18
CA VAL A 123 -2.11 12.20 2.34
C VAL A 123 -0.80 12.34 3.12
N VAL A 124 0.34 12.51 2.46
CA VAL A 124 1.62 12.71 3.16
C VAL A 124 1.60 14.03 3.93
N GLU A 125 1.16 15.12 3.29
CA GLU A 125 1.12 16.47 3.86
C GLU A 125 0.16 16.59 5.04
N GLU A 126 -1.11 16.17 4.85
CA GLU A 126 -2.16 16.29 5.87
C GLU A 126 -1.77 15.57 7.16
N PHE A 127 -1.18 14.39 7.05
CA PHE A 127 -0.92 13.52 8.19
C PHE A 127 0.49 13.62 8.75
N GLU A 128 1.33 14.52 8.23
CA GLU A 128 2.72 14.63 8.70
C GLU A 128 2.82 15.03 10.18
N HIS A 129 1.92 15.89 10.65
CA HIS A 129 1.91 16.36 12.04
C HIS A 129 1.55 15.27 13.08
N PHE A 130 1.17 14.07 12.64
CA PHE A 130 0.96 12.90 13.50
C PHE A 130 2.22 12.06 13.70
N ARG A 131 3.22 12.20 12.82
CA ARG A 131 4.42 11.36 12.87
C ARG A 131 5.40 11.89 13.92
N ALA A 132 5.90 10.98 14.76
CA ALA A 132 7.08 11.24 15.59
C ALA A 132 8.35 11.36 14.72
N PRO A 133 9.34 12.18 15.13
CA PRO A 133 10.64 12.21 14.49
C PRO A 133 11.24 10.80 14.34
N LEU A 134 11.98 10.56 13.25
CA LEU A 134 12.62 9.26 13.06
C LEU A 134 13.71 9.06 14.11
N SER A 135 13.83 7.83 14.62
CA SER A 135 15.01 7.42 15.37
C SER A 135 16.22 7.29 14.44
N GLU A 136 17.43 7.42 14.99
CA GLU A 136 18.67 7.19 14.23
C GLU A 136 18.70 5.80 13.57
N ALA A 137 18.17 4.78 14.26
CA ALA A 137 18.05 3.43 13.73
C ALA A 137 17.09 3.35 12.53
N ASP A 138 15.96 4.07 12.57
CA ASP A 138 15.04 4.10 11.44
C ASP A 138 15.61 4.86 10.25
N VAL A 139 16.39 5.94 10.48
CA VAL A 139 17.13 6.65 9.42
C VAL A 139 18.18 5.73 8.79
N ALA A 140 19.03 5.09 9.60
CA ALA A 140 20.10 4.22 9.13
C ALA A 140 19.56 3.05 8.27
N ARG A 141 18.41 2.48 8.66
CA ARG A 141 17.75 1.41 7.89
C ARG A 141 17.32 1.83 6.49
N ARG A 142 17.12 3.13 6.25
CA ARG A 142 16.80 3.68 4.91
C ARG A 142 18.04 3.91 4.04
N LYS A 143 19.24 3.66 4.56
CA LYS A 143 20.52 3.79 3.84
C LYS A 143 20.64 5.15 3.13
N PRO A 144 20.60 6.27 3.87
CA PRO A 144 20.52 7.62 3.31
C PRO A 144 21.67 7.93 2.33
N ASP A 145 22.83 7.30 2.47
CA ASP A 145 23.97 7.47 1.58
C ASP A 145 23.69 6.99 0.14
N MET A 146 22.79 6.02 -0.02
CA MET A 146 22.38 5.45 -1.31
C MET A 146 21.22 6.21 -1.98
N LEU A 147 20.62 7.19 -1.29
CA LEU A 147 19.48 7.95 -1.78
C LEU A 147 19.92 9.10 -2.70
N SER A 148 19.04 9.50 -3.62
CA SER A 148 19.20 10.76 -4.35
C SER A 148 19.08 11.97 -3.40
N SER A 149 19.46 13.17 -3.87
CA SER A 149 19.25 14.40 -3.09
C SER A 149 17.78 14.65 -2.76
N ALA A 150 16.88 14.41 -3.72
CA ALA A 150 15.43 14.55 -3.52
C ALA A 150 14.89 13.52 -2.51
N GLN A 151 15.33 12.27 -2.61
CA GLN A 151 14.94 11.21 -1.69
C GLN A 151 15.46 11.47 -0.26
N ARG A 152 16.66 12.05 -0.09
CA ARG A 152 17.16 12.48 1.22
C ARG A 152 16.31 13.61 1.80
N ALA A 153 16.01 14.64 1.00
CA ALA A 153 15.13 15.73 1.43
C ALA A 153 13.74 15.21 1.85
N ASN A 154 13.22 14.21 1.13
CA ASN A 154 11.97 13.54 1.49
C ASN A 154 12.10 12.72 2.78
N LEU A 155 13.20 12.00 2.98
CA LEU A 155 13.45 11.26 4.22
C LEU A 155 13.48 12.19 5.43
N ASP A 156 14.17 13.33 5.31
CA ASP A 156 14.30 14.30 6.40
C ASP A 156 12.95 14.97 6.71
N ARG A 157 12.21 15.38 5.67
CA ARG A 157 10.95 16.11 5.83
C ARG A 157 9.77 15.23 6.19
N TRP A 158 9.64 14.07 5.55
CA TRP A 158 8.44 13.23 5.59
C TRP A 158 8.66 11.87 6.26
N GLY A 159 9.90 11.56 6.65
CA GLY A 159 10.28 10.28 7.25
C GLY A 159 10.33 9.11 6.25
N TYR A 160 10.17 9.35 4.95
CA TYR A 160 10.20 8.33 3.91
C TYR A 160 10.65 8.89 2.56
N PRO A 161 11.59 8.23 1.85
CA PRO A 161 12.18 8.81 0.63
C PRO A 161 11.26 8.79 -0.61
N TYR A 162 10.35 7.81 -0.70
CA TYR A 162 9.55 7.55 -1.91
C TYR A 162 8.16 8.21 -1.83
N VAL A 163 8.15 9.52 -1.60
CA VAL A 163 6.95 10.37 -1.56
C VAL A 163 7.05 11.51 -2.57
N MET A 164 5.96 12.25 -2.79
CA MET A 164 5.89 13.35 -3.76
C MET A 164 6.33 12.87 -5.15
N ASP A 165 7.27 13.53 -5.82
CA ASP A 165 7.72 13.15 -7.17
C ASP A 165 8.37 11.75 -7.24
N GLU A 166 8.84 11.23 -6.10
CA GLU A 166 9.39 9.88 -5.97
C GLU A 166 8.32 8.81 -5.71
N PHE A 167 7.05 9.21 -5.56
CA PHE A 167 5.95 8.28 -5.32
C PHE A 167 5.68 7.40 -6.54
N ARG A 168 5.61 6.09 -6.30
CA ARG A 168 5.20 5.09 -7.29
C ARG A 168 4.14 4.21 -6.66
N PHE A 169 2.92 4.28 -7.17
CA PHE A 169 1.86 3.39 -6.72
C PHE A 169 2.20 1.95 -7.10
N HIS A 170 2.11 1.05 -6.13
CA HIS A 170 2.22 -0.38 -6.35
C HIS A 170 1.51 -1.13 -5.23
N MET A 171 0.80 -2.20 -5.58
CA MET A 171 0.23 -3.15 -4.64
C MET A 171 1.00 -4.47 -4.76
N THR A 172 1.92 -4.68 -3.84
CA THR A 172 2.93 -5.74 -3.92
C THR A 172 2.32 -7.13 -3.86
N LEU A 173 2.68 -7.97 -4.83
CA LEU A 173 2.26 -9.36 -4.93
C LEU A 173 3.39 -10.32 -4.54
N THR A 174 4.65 -9.94 -4.71
CA THR A 174 5.81 -10.77 -4.32
C THR A 174 6.90 -9.92 -3.66
N GLY A 175 7.81 -10.56 -2.96
CA GLY A 175 9.16 -10.07 -2.69
C GLY A 175 10.04 -10.18 -3.94
N GLN A 176 11.35 -10.18 -3.74
CA GLN A 176 12.34 -10.21 -4.82
C GLN A 176 12.36 -11.60 -5.49
N VAL A 177 11.89 -11.69 -6.73
CA VAL A 177 11.87 -12.95 -7.49
C VAL A 177 13.18 -13.13 -8.26
N PRO A 178 13.88 -14.26 -8.11
CA PRO A 178 14.97 -14.69 -8.99
C PRO A 178 14.59 -14.71 -10.46
N ALA A 179 15.57 -14.42 -11.32
CA ALA A 179 15.33 -14.27 -12.77
C ALA A 179 14.87 -15.58 -13.40
N GLU A 180 15.33 -16.71 -12.86
CA GLU A 180 14.97 -18.07 -13.23
C GLU A 180 13.52 -18.43 -12.85
N GLU A 181 13.01 -17.86 -11.75
CA GLU A 181 11.64 -18.10 -11.25
C GLU A 181 10.63 -17.09 -11.82
N ALA A 182 11.11 -15.92 -12.27
CA ALA A 182 10.27 -14.82 -12.75
C ALA A 182 9.30 -15.20 -13.89
N PRO A 183 9.65 -16.03 -14.90
CA PRO A 183 8.70 -16.42 -15.94
C PRO A 183 7.54 -17.26 -15.40
N ALA A 184 7.80 -18.19 -14.47
CA ALA A 184 6.77 -19.01 -13.85
C ALA A 184 5.86 -18.15 -12.96
N MET A 185 6.47 -17.29 -12.14
CA MET A 185 5.74 -16.34 -11.31
C MET A 185 4.86 -15.40 -12.13
N ARG A 186 5.39 -14.81 -13.20
CA ARG A 186 4.65 -13.89 -14.08
C ARG A 186 3.40 -14.56 -14.67
N ARG A 187 3.56 -15.77 -15.24
CA ARG A 187 2.42 -16.51 -15.84
C ARG A 187 1.31 -16.74 -14.82
N GLU A 188 1.68 -17.11 -13.60
CA GLU A 188 0.70 -17.39 -12.56
C GLU A 188 0.02 -16.12 -12.05
N LEU A 189 0.75 -15.02 -11.86
CA LEU A 189 0.16 -13.75 -11.45
C LEU A 189 -0.78 -13.19 -12.53
N ASP A 190 -0.40 -13.28 -13.80
CA ASP A 190 -1.29 -12.89 -14.91
C ASP A 190 -2.59 -13.68 -14.90
N ARG A 191 -2.51 -15.00 -14.72
CA ARG A 191 -3.68 -15.88 -14.67
C ARG A 191 -4.56 -15.56 -13.47
N ARG A 192 -3.97 -15.38 -12.29
CA ARG A 192 -4.71 -15.20 -11.03
C ARG A 192 -5.34 -13.80 -10.92
N PHE A 193 -4.72 -12.79 -11.50
CA PHE A 193 -5.17 -11.39 -11.44
C PHE A 193 -5.75 -10.88 -12.77
N ALA A 194 -6.06 -11.77 -13.72
CA ALA A 194 -6.60 -11.40 -15.03
C ALA A 194 -7.85 -10.50 -14.96
N ASP A 195 -8.76 -10.78 -14.02
CA ASP A 195 -10.00 -10.01 -13.82
C ASP A 195 -9.77 -8.60 -13.23
N PHE A 196 -8.55 -8.32 -12.75
CA PHE A 196 -8.18 -7.06 -12.09
C PHE A 196 -7.11 -6.28 -12.85
N ALA A 197 -6.57 -6.84 -13.92
CA ALA A 197 -5.54 -6.24 -14.75
C ALA A 197 -6.12 -5.85 -16.12
N ASN A 198 -5.50 -4.86 -16.76
CA ASN A 198 -6.04 -4.20 -17.95
C ASN A 198 -7.45 -3.63 -17.72
N ALA A 199 -7.70 -3.16 -16.49
CA ALA A 199 -8.96 -2.64 -16.02
C ALA A 199 -8.74 -1.42 -15.11
N PRO A 200 -9.74 -0.54 -14.96
CA PRO A 200 -9.68 0.53 -13.98
C PRO A 200 -9.58 0.01 -12.54
N LEU A 201 -8.90 0.76 -11.68
CA LEU A 201 -8.88 0.53 -10.24
C LEU A 201 -9.42 1.76 -9.51
N THR A 202 -10.57 1.61 -8.86
CA THR A 202 -11.17 2.69 -8.08
C THR A 202 -10.39 2.90 -6.78
N ILE A 203 -10.00 4.15 -6.54
CA ILE A 203 -9.51 4.66 -5.27
C ILE A 203 -10.72 5.22 -4.51
N ASP A 204 -11.35 4.36 -3.71
CA ASP A 204 -12.59 4.63 -2.97
C ASP A 204 -12.41 4.63 -1.44
N GLY A 205 -11.19 4.43 -0.95
CA GLY A 205 -10.94 4.35 0.48
C GLY A 205 -9.54 4.75 0.90
N LEU A 206 -9.45 5.26 2.12
CA LEU A 206 -8.21 5.42 2.87
C LEU A 206 -8.22 4.43 4.03
N ALA A 207 -7.16 3.63 4.15
CA ALA A 207 -7.06 2.64 5.21
C ALA A 207 -5.94 2.99 6.20
N ILE A 208 -6.28 2.96 7.48
CA ILE A 208 -5.30 2.98 8.58
C ILE A 208 -4.94 1.55 8.89
N PHE A 209 -3.67 1.21 8.74
CA PHE A 209 -3.12 -0.06 9.18
C PHE A 209 -2.24 0.14 10.41
N VAL A 210 -2.20 -0.87 11.27
CA VAL A 210 -1.35 -0.87 12.46
C VAL A 210 -0.40 -2.04 12.42
N GLU A 211 0.82 -1.80 12.87
CA GLU A 211 1.76 -2.82 13.27
C GLU A 211 1.87 -2.79 14.80
N PRO A 212 1.26 -3.77 15.49
CA PRO A 212 1.18 -3.76 16.96
C PRO A 212 2.57 -3.66 17.61
N GLU A 213 3.50 -4.46 17.11
CA GLU A 213 4.90 -4.53 17.53
C GLU A 213 5.82 -4.59 16.32
N ARG A 214 7.05 -4.08 16.44
CA ARG A 214 7.99 -4.07 15.32
C ARG A 214 8.24 -5.50 14.83
N GLY A 215 7.97 -5.75 13.55
CA GLY A 215 8.10 -7.08 12.97
C GLY A 215 6.81 -7.89 12.93
N ALA A 216 5.78 -7.51 13.70
CA ALA A 216 4.47 -8.16 13.62
C ALA A 216 3.79 -7.92 12.25
N PRO A 217 2.85 -8.79 11.84
CA PRO A 217 2.01 -8.54 10.68
C PRO A 217 1.17 -7.27 10.84
N PHE A 218 1.04 -6.48 9.77
CA PHE A 218 0.15 -5.34 9.76
C PHE A 218 -1.31 -5.79 9.71
N ILE A 219 -2.18 -5.07 10.43
CA ILE A 219 -3.62 -5.35 10.53
C ILE A 219 -4.38 -4.10 10.06
N ALA A 220 -5.45 -4.29 9.30
CA ALA A 220 -6.34 -3.19 8.95
C ALA A 220 -7.06 -2.72 10.22
N HIS A 221 -6.79 -1.48 10.63
CA HIS A 221 -7.36 -0.91 11.85
C HIS A 221 -8.65 -0.15 11.55
N ARG A 222 -8.66 0.66 10.49
CA ARG A 222 -9.84 1.36 9.98
C ARG A 222 -9.79 1.42 8.47
N TRP A 223 -10.93 1.24 7.82
CA TRP A 223 -11.10 1.52 6.40
C TRP A 223 -12.18 2.60 6.28
N LEU A 224 -11.84 3.69 5.59
CA LEU A 224 -12.65 4.89 5.54
C LEU A 224 -13.01 5.17 4.06
N PRO A 225 -14.29 5.07 3.68
CA PRO A 225 -14.69 5.36 2.31
C PRO A 225 -14.42 6.84 2.00
N LEU A 226 -13.90 7.09 0.80
CA LEU A 226 -13.85 8.42 0.21
C LEU A 226 -15.26 8.84 -0.22
N ALA A 227 -15.51 10.15 -0.30
CA ALA A 227 -16.79 10.69 -0.73
C ALA A 227 -17.16 10.20 -2.13
N SER A 228 -18.42 9.81 -2.32
CA SER A 228 -18.90 9.43 -3.65
C SER A 228 -18.84 10.63 -4.60
N ALA A 229 -18.40 10.41 -5.84
CA ALA A 229 -18.45 11.42 -6.89
C ALA A 229 -19.88 11.95 -7.18
N PHE A 230 -20.93 11.26 -6.71
CA PHE A 230 -22.32 11.71 -6.80
C PHE A 230 -22.77 12.62 -5.64
N GLU A 231 -22.16 12.53 -4.45
CA GLU A 231 -22.55 13.33 -3.29
C GLU A 231 -22.05 14.78 -3.42
N ASN A 232 -20.87 14.99 -3.99
CA ASN A 232 -20.29 16.33 -4.20
C ASN A 232 -21.00 17.19 -5.27
N ARG A 233 -21.89 16.61 -6.08
CA ARG A 233 -22.71 17.40 -7.02
C ARG A 233 -23.91 18.09 -6.37
N LYS A 234 -24.41 17.57 -5.23
CA LYS A 234 -25.58 18.14 -4.55
C LYS A 234 -25.24 19.33 -3.65
N THR A 235 -23.99 19.46 -3.22
CA THR A 235 -23.50 20.58 -2.41
C THR A 235 -23.03 21.78 -3.24
N ALA A 236 -22.85 21.60 -4.55
CA ALA A 236 -22.49 22.64 -5.50
C ALA A 236 -23.68 23.17 -6.33
N SER A 237 -24.92 22.85 -5.93
CA SER A 237 -26.18 23.29 -6.57
C SER A 237 -26.91 24.32 -5.72
#